data_AF-A0A974P2W2-F1
#
_entry.id   AF-A0A974P2W2-F1
#
_cell.length_a   1.000
_cell.length_b   1.000
_cell.length_c   1.000
_cell.angle_alpha   90.00
_cell.angle_beta   90.00
_cell.angle_gamma   90.00
#
_symmetry.space_group_name_H-M   'P 1'
#
loop_
_entity.id
_entity.type
_entity.pdbx_description
1 polymer ?
#
loop_
_entity_poly.entity_id
_entity_poly.type
_entity_poly.pdbx_seq_one_letter_code
_entity_poly.pdbx_strand_id
1 'polypeptide(L)'
;MRIDYLDADPAVGAVLWRQSDEVVRAQWLDIVLHHPGAYLAHRFDVFRWVFLTPKIDSCLPLFVGVDGPADTLTKLQIAPGKDASDRALYNYGTWFLDGPLFSHLSYAVTAVLVAGALLLRRDRADIAIIALMVAALAFTASFFAISIACDYRYLYFLDLAAMTGLLYLALDPPIAQVRRLLRR
;
A
#
# COMPACT_ATOMS: atom_id res chain seq x y z
N MET A 1 -10.41 -8.54 -11.91
CA MET A 1 -9.30 -8.02 -11.07
C MET A 1 -8.68 -6.87 -11.85
N ARG A 2 -8.58 -5.65 -11.29
CA ARG A 2 -8.35 -4.44 -12.10
C ARG A 2 -6.91 -4.28 -12.60
N ILE A 3 -5.96 -5.00 -12.01
CA ILE A 3 -4.54 -5.04 -12.39
C ILE A 3 -4.11 -6.50 -12.48
N ASP A 4 -4.77 -7.26 -13.36
CA ASP A 4 -4.33 -8.60 -13.74
C ASP A 4 -4.07 -8.60 -15.24
N TYR A 5 -2.78 -8.56 -15.60
CA TYR A 5 -2.36 -8.57 -17.00
C TYR A 5 -2.39 -9.97 -17.61
N LEU A 6 -2.58 -11.03 -16.81
CA LEU A 6 -2.71 -12.40 -17.33
C LEU A 6 -3.99 -12.56 -18.15
N ASP A 7 -5.03 -11.80 -17.83
CA ASP A 7 -6.28 -11.73 -18.58
C ASP A 7 -6.22 -10.83 -19.82
N ALA A 8 -5.13 -10.07 -20.00
CA ALA A 8 -4.97 -9.21 -21.17
C ALA A 8 -4.69 -10.01 -22.46
N ASP A 9 -4.14 -11.22 -22.34
CA ASP A 9 -3.95 -12.15 -23.44
C ASP A 9 -5.05 -13.23 -23.42
N PRO A 10 -5.95 -13.27 -24.42
CA PRO A 10 -7.04 -14.25 -24.47
C PRO A 10 -6.56 -15.70 -24.49
N ALA A 11 -5.38 -15.97 -25.07
CA ALA A 11 -4.81 -17.31 -25.13
C ALA A 11 -4.30 -17.75 -23.75
N VAL A 12 -3.61 -16.85 -23.03
CA VAL A 12 -3.12 -17.13 -21.66
C VAL A 12 -4.29 -17.30 -20.70
N GLY A 13 -5.25 -16.36 -20.69
CA GLY A 13 -6.42 -16.45 -19.83
C GLY A 13 -7.22 -17.74 -20.08
N ALA A 14 -7.47 -18.09 -21.34
CA ALA A 14 -8.20 -19.32 -21.66
C ALA A 14 -7.47 -20.58 -21.16
N VAL A 15 -6.14 -20.63 -21.20
CA VAL A 15 -5.37 -21.79 -20.71
C VAL A 15 -5.32 -21.80 -19.19
N LEU A 16 -5.10 -20.65 -18.54
CA LEU A 16 -4.95 -20.50 -17.11
C LEU A 16 -6.25 -20.86 -16.38
N TRP A 17 -7.39 -20.29 -16.81
CA TRP A 17 -8.71 -20.51 -16.18
C TRP A 17 -9.29 -21.91 -16.41
N ARG A 18 -8.68 -22.72 -17.28
CA ARG A 18 -9.05 -24.12 -17.49
C ARG A 18 -8.26 -25.10 -16.62
N GLN A 19 -7.23 -24.66 -15.91
CA GLN A 19 -6.47 -25.52 -15.01
C GLN A 19 -7.29 -25.83 -13.76
N SER A 20 -7.13 -27.05 -13.24
CA SER A 20 -7.75 -27.44 -11.97
C SER A 20 -6.93 -26.92 -10.78
N ASP A 21 -7.59 -26.70 -9.65
CA ASP A 21 -6.94 -26.26 -8.41
C ASP A 21 -5.83 -27.22 -7.97
N GLU A 22 -5.97 -28.52 -8.24
CA GLU A 22 -4.95 -29.52 -7.93
C GLU A 22 -3.67 -29.29 -8.72
N VAL A 23 -3.78 -28.97 -10.01
CA VAL A 23 -2.62 -28.68 -10.88
C VAL A 23 -1.92 -27.41 -10.42
N VAL A 24 -2.67 -26.33 -10.18
CA VAL A 24 -2.12 -25.06 -9.70
C VAL A 24 -1.44 -25.24 -8.35
N ARG A 25 -2.08 -25.96 -7.41
CA ARG A 25 -1.50 -26.26 -6.09
C ARG A 25 -0.23 -27.10 -6.20
N ALA A 26 -0.22 -28.11 -7.04
CA ALA A 26 0.97 -28.96 -7.23
C ALA A 26 2.15 -28.15 -7.76
N GLN A 27 1.92 -27.30 -8.76
CA GLN A 27 2.97 -26.40 -9.29
C GLN A 27 3.44 -25.37 -8.27
N TRP A 28 2.52 -24.78 -7.50
CA TRP A 28 2.87 -23.86 -6.43
C TRP A 28 3.73 -24.53 -5.35
N LEU A 29 3.33 -25.72 -4.89
CA LEU A 29 4.08 -26.50 -3.92
C LEU A 29 5.46 -26.89 -4.45
N ASP A 30 5.55 -27.29 -5.71
CA ASP A 30 6.83 -27.62 -6.36
C ASP A 30 7.81 -26.44 -6.34
N ILE A 31 7.34 -25.24 -6.70
CA ILE A 31 8.15 -24.01 -6.65
C ILE A 31 8.59 -23.71 -5.21
N VAL A 32 7.69 -23.83 -4.23
CA VAL A 32 8.00 -23.54 -2.82
C VAL A 32 9.00 -24.53 -2.23
N LEU A 33 8.83 -25.83 -2.51
CA LEU A 33 9.60 -26.90 -1.88
C LEU A 33 10.92 -27.20 -2.60
N HIS A 34 10.92 -27.20 -3.94
CA HIS A 34 12.08 -27.57 -4.74
C HIS A 34 12.83 -26.37 -5.31
N HIS A 35 12.20 -25.20 -5.38
CA HIS A 35 12.81 -23.97 -5.92
C HIS A 35 12.67 -22.75 -4.98
N PRO A 36 13.02 -22.86 -3.68
CA PRO A 36 12.75 -21.82 -2.70
C PRO A 36 13.42 -20.47 -3.03
N GLY A 37 14.57 -20.49 -3.70
CA GLY A 37 15.23 -19.25 -4.16
C GLY A 37 14.40 -18.50 -5.21
N ALA A 38 13.80 -19.22 -6.17
CA ALA A 38 12.92 -18.62 -7.17
C ALA A 38 11.63 -18.10 -6.53
N TYR A 39 11.06 -18.87 -5.58
CA TYR A 39 9.91 -18.43 -4.79
C TYR A 39 10.19 -17.12 -4.04
N LEU A 40 11.28 -17.05 -3.27
CA LEU A 40 11.64 -15.87 -2.50
C LEU A 40 11.97 -14.66 -3.38
N ALA A 41 12.65 -14.86 -4.51
CA ALA A 41 12.91 -13.80 -5.47
C ALA A 41 11.61 -13.23 -6.04
N HIS A 42 10.66 -14.09 -6.39
CA HIS A 42 9.34 -13.67 -6.86
C HIS A 42 8.55 -12.94 -5.76
N ARG A 43 8.50 -13.47 -4.53
CA ARG A 43 7.83 -12.80 -3.39
C ARG A 43 8.45 -11.43 -3.11
N PHE A 44 9.77 -11.32 -3.20
CA PHE A 44 10.47 -10.05 -3.03
C PHE A 44 10.11 -9.05 -4.14
N ASP A 45 10.06 -9.47 -5.40
CA ASP A 45 9.66 -8.55 -6.48
C ASP A 45 8.21 -8.08 -6.31
N VAL A 46 7.27 -8.99 -6.04
CA VAL A 46 5.86 -8.61 -5.78
C VAL A 46 5.77 -7.66 -4.58
N PHE A 47 6.47 -7.95 -3.48
CA PHE A 47 6.50 -7.07 -2.32
C PHE A 47 7.12 -5.70 -2.64
N ARG A 48 8.19 -5.66 -3.44
CA ARG A 48 8.83 -4.42 -3.91
C ARG A 48 7.84 -3.57 -4.69
N TRP A 49 6.99 -4.17 -5.51
CA TRP A 49 5.94 -3.46 -6.23
C TRP A 49 4.87 -2.88 -5.31
N VAL A 50 4.50 -3.58 -4.23
CA VAL A 50 3.57 -3.07 -3.21
C VAL A 50 4.19 -1.97 -2.37
N PHE A 51 5.45 -2.13 -1.95
CA PHE A 51 6.08 -1.25 -0.96
C PHE A 51 6.78 -0.04 -1.59
N LEU A 52 7.44 -0.20 -2.73
CA LEU A 52 8.17 0.88 -3.41
C LEU A 52 7.40 1.48 -4.58
N THR A 53 6.38 0.77 -5.10
CA THR A 53 5.50 1.24 -6.20
C THR A 53 6.27 1.94 -7.34
N PRO A 54 7.26 1.27 -7.97
CA PRO A 54 8.21 1.91 -8.90
C PRO A 54 7.55 2.51 -10.16
N LYS A 55 6.34 2.08 -10.49
CA LYS A 55 5.48 2.67 -11.53
C LYS A 55 4.08 2.82 -10.98
N ILE A 56 3.89 3.82 -10.13
CA ILE A 56 2.67 3.95 -9.35
C ILE A 56 1.41 4.13 -10.21
N ASP A 57 1.51 4.70 -11.40
CA ASP A 57 0.40 4.82 -12.35
C ASP A 57 -0.19 3.45 -12.74
N SER A 58 0.65 2.40 -12.72
CA SER A 58 0.23 1.02 -13.00
C SER A 58 -0.42 0.34 -11.80
N CYS A 59 -0.45 0.99 -10.64
CA CYS A 59 -0.93 0.47 -9.36
C CYS A 59 -2.21 1.15 -8.87
N LEU A 60 -2.83 1.98 -9.73
CA LEU A 60 -4.14 2.60 -9.58
C LEU A 60 -4.38 3.30 -8.22
N PRO A 61 -3.48 4.20 -7.78
CA PRO A 61 -3.66 4.97 -6.55
C PRO A 61 -4.89 5.89 -6.62
N LEU A 62 -5.31 6.26 -7.83
CA LEU A 62 -6.40 7.18 -8.10
C LEU A 62 -7.43 6.52 -9.02
N PHE A 63 -8.69 6.70 -8.67
CA PHE A 63 -9.82 6.37 -9.53
C PHE A 63 -10.76 7.56 -9.57
N VAL A 64 -11.12 7.97 -10.78
CA VAL A 64 -12.04 9.09 -11.05
C VAL A 64 -13.09 8.66 -12.05
N GLY A 65 -14.28 9.26 -11.95
CA GLY A 65 -15.44 8.94 -12.77
C GLY A 65 -16.06 7.59 -12.46
N VAL A 66 -16.90 7.15 -13.40
CA VAL A 66 -17.62 5.87 -13.34
C VAL A 66 -17.09 4.96 -14.44
N ASP A 67 -16.63 3.77 -14.03
CA ASP A 67 -16.21 2.70 -14.91
C ASP A 67 -16.65 1.34 -14.32
N GLY A 68 -16.94 0.37 -15.17
CA GLY A 68 -17.42 -0.94 -14.76
C GLY A 68 -18.05 -1.77 -15.89
N PRO A 69 -18.46 -3.02 -15.61
CA PRO A 69 -19.08 -3.89 -16.60
C PRO A 69 -20.36 -3.28 -17.19
N ALA A 70 -20.49 -3.27 -18.52
CA ALA A 70 -21.59 -2.62 -19.23
C ALA A 70 -22.98 -3.09 -18.77
N ASP A 71 -23.15 -4.39 -18.54
CA ASP A 71 -24.38 -4.99 -18.02
C ASP A 71 -24.74 -4.45 -16.63
N THR A 72 -23.75 -4.28 -15.75
CA THR A 72 -23.97 -3.74 -14.40
C THR A 72 -24.34 -2.25 -14.47
N LEU A 73 -23.63 -1.46 -15.26
CA LEU A 73 -23.92 -0.04 -15.45
C LEU A 73 -25.32 0.21 -16.03
N THR A 74 -25.74 -0.64 -16.97
CA THR A 74 -27.09 -0.58 -17.56
C THR A 74 -28.17 -0.94 -16.53
N LYS A 75 -27.97 -2.01 -15.75
CA LYS A 75 -28.90 -2.41 -14.68
C LYS A 75 -29.04 -1.35 -13.59
N LEU A 76 -27.95 -0.68 -13.25
CA LEU A 76 -27.93 0.39 -12.26
C LEU A 76 -28.35 1.75 -12.82
N GLN A 77 -28.57 1.85 -14.14
CA GLN A 77 -28.86 3.10 -14.83
C GLN A 77 -27.80 4.20 -14.60
N ILE A 78 -26.53 3.79 -14.51
CA ILE A 78 -25.40 4.69 -14.33
C ILE A 78 -24.65 4.81 -15.66
N ALA A 79 -24.51 6.02 -16.18
CA ALA A 79 -23.71 6.26 -17.38
C ALA A 79 -22.21 6.16 -17.05
N PRO A 80 -21.41 5.38 -17.80
CA PRO A 80 -19.96 5.44 -17.69
C PRO A 80 -19.46 6.81 -18.15
N GLY A 81 -18.43 7.33 -17.52
CA GLY A 81 -17.86 8.61 -17.94
C GLY A 81 -16.99 9.29 -16.90
N LYS A 82 -16.37 10.37 -17.35
CA LYS A 82 -15.59 11.30 -16.52
C LYS A 82 -16.08 12.71 -16.80
N ASP A 83 -16.50 13.42 -15.76
CA ASP A 83 -16.91 14.81 -15.88
C ASP A 83 -15.71 15.79 -15.76
N ALA A 84 -16.00 17.09 -15.68
CA ALA A 84 -14.94 18.10 -15.54
C ALA A 84 -14.25 18.03 -14.17
N SER A 85 -14.98 17.68 -13.12
CA SER A 85 -14.48 17.53 -11.75
C SER A 85 -13.56 16.32 -11.64
N ASP A 86 -13.92 15.20 -12.27
CA ASP A 86 -13.10 13.99 -12.36
C ASP A 86 -11.74 14.28 -13.00
N ARG A 87 -11.74 15.05 -14.10
CA ARG A 87 -10.49 15.45 -14.77
C ARG A 87 -9.68 16.40 -13.92
N ALA A 88 -10.32 17.36 -13.25
CA ALA A 88 -9.63 18.28 -12.35
C ALA A 88 -8.97 17.51 -11.18
N LEU A 89 -9.68 16.57 -10.57
CA LEU A 89 -9.17 15.73 -9.48
C LEU A 89 -8.05 14.82 -9.96
N TYR A 90 -8.18 14.20 -11.14
CA TYR A 90 -7.13 13.38 -11.72
C TYR A 90 -5.86 14.18 -11.95
N ASN A 91 -5.96 15.35 -12.61
CA ASN A 91 -4.82 16.21 -12.89
C ASN A 91 -4.16 16.74 -11.61
N TYR A 92 -4.95 17.03 -10.58
CA TYR A 92 -4.43 17.43 -9.28
C TYR A 92 -3.68 16.26 -8.62
N GLY A 93 -4.28 15.07 -8.57
CA GLY A 93 -3.71 13.90 -7.92
C GLY A 93 -2.45 13.38 -8.62
N THR A 94 -2.42 13.37 -9.95
CA THR A 94 -1.26 12.88 -10.73
C THR A 94 0.00 13.71 -10.49
N TRP A 95 -0.13 14.99 -10.14
CA TRP A 95 1.02 15.83 -9.80
C TRP A 95 1.84 15.30 -8.61
N PHE A 96 1.23 14.52 -7.72
CA PHE A 96 1.87 14.00 -6.52
C PHE A 96 2.38 12.56 -6.65
N LEU A 97 2.08 11.87 -7.76
CA LEU A 97 2.34 10.44 -7.89
C LEU A 97 3.83 10.10 -7.85
N ASP A 98 4.67 10.94 -8.43
CA ASP A 98 6.15 10.79 -8.36
C ASP A 98 6.74 11.33 -7.05
N GLY A 99 5.91 11.85 -6.15
CA GLY A 99 6.31 12.50 -4.91
C GLY A 99 6.29 11.56 -3.70
N PRO A 100 6.79 12.04 -2.55
CA PRO A 100 6.79 11.28 -1.31
C PRO A 100 5.38 11.01 -0.76
N LEU A 101 4.37 11.75 -1.22
CA LEU A 101 2.97 11.63 -0.78
C LEU A 101 2.33 10.30 -1.20
N PHE A 102 2.72 9.76 -2.35
CA PHE A 102 2.26 8.47 -2.83
C PHE A 102 3.39 7.42 -2.77
N SER A 103 4.17 7.43 -1.68
CA SER A 103 5.25 6.47 -1.47
C SER A 103 5.18 5.88 -0.08
N HIS A 104 4.83 4.60 0.01
CA HIS A 104 4.79 3.88 1.29
C HIS A 104 6.17 3.83 1.95
N LEU A 105 7.26 3.90 1.18
CA LEU A 105 8.61 4.03 1.74
C LEU A 105 8.74 5.31 2.57
N SER A 106 8.23 6.45 2.09
CA SER A 106 8.26 7.72 2.81
C SER A 106 7.52 7.61 4.16
N TYR A 107 6.37 6.92 4.16
CA TYR A 107 5.59 6.69 5.37
C TYR A 107 6.24 5.68 6.32
N ALA A 108 6.88 4.63 5.80
CA ALA A 108 7.66 3.69 6.62
C ALA A 108 8.82 4.39 7.32
N VAL A 109 9.59 5.21 6.58
CA VAL A 109 10.67 6.02 7.15
C VAL A 109 10.12 6.96 8.21
N THR A 110 9.01 7.64 7.93
CA THR A 110 8.35 8.53 8.90
C THR A 110 7.92 7.77 10.16
N ALA A 111 7.29 6.60 10.02
CA ALA A 111 6.87 5.77 11.14
C ALA A 111 8.05 5.32 12.01
N VAL A 112 9.17 4.90 11.40
CA VAL A 112 10.40 4.51 12.10
C VAL A 112 11.02 5.71 12.84
N LEU A 113 11.13 6.87 12.18
CA LEU A 113 11.70 8.07 12.78
C LEU A 113 10.85 8.59 13.94
N VAL A 114 9.52 8.64 13.79
CA VAL A 114 8.60 9.05 14.84
C VAL A 114 8.64 8.07 16.00
N ALA A 115 8.52 6.76 15.75
CA ALA A 115 8.61 5.76 16.80
C ALA A 115 9.95 5.83 17.56
N GLY A 116 11.05 6.02 16.83
CA GLY A 116 12.38 6.24 17.42
C GLY A 116 12.44 7.50 18.29
N ALA A 117 11.92 8.63 17.81
CA ALA A 117 11.87 9.87 18.58
C ALA A 117 11.06 9.74 19.88
N LEU A 118 9.91 9.06 19.81
CA LEU A 118 9.05 8.78 20.96
C LEU A 118 9.72 7.81 21.96
N LEU A 119 10.40 6.77 21.47
CA LEU A 119 11.19 5.86 22.32
C LEU A 119 12.33 6.59 23.05
N LEU A 120 12.96 7.57 22.39
CA LEU A 120 14.00 8.41 22.99
C LEU A 120 13.44 9.37 24.04
N ARG A 121 12.21 9.87 23.85
CA ARG A 121 11.50 10.74 24.81
C ARG A 121 11.11 9.99 26.10
N ARG A 122 10.84 8.69 26.03
CA ARG A 122 10.51 7.79 27.17
C ARG A 122 9.27 8.21 27.98
N ASP A 123 8.26 8.80 27.34
CA ASP A 123 6.97 9.06 27.98
C ASP A 123 6.07 7.81 27.95
N ARG A 124 5.28 7.57 29.00
CA ARG A 124 4.33 6.44 29.01
C ARG A 124 3.18 6.67 28.06
N ALA A 125 2.81 7.93 27.82
CA ALA A 125 1.75 8.29 26.88
C ALA A 125 2.09 7.88 25.43
N ASP A 126 3.39 7.81 25.10
CA ASP A 126 3.89 7.54 23.76
C ASP A 126 3.72 6.08 23.33
N ILE A 127 3.58 5.15 24.29
CA ILE A 127 3.57 3.70 24.04
C ILE A 127 2.48 3.31 23.04
N ALA A 128 1.30 3.91 23.14
CA ALA A 128 0.19 3.61 22.22
C ALA A 128 0.52 3.99 20.77
N ILE A 129 1.18 5.14 20.56
CA ILE A 129 1.55 5.62 19.22
C ILE A 129 2.72 4.81 18.67
N ILE A 130 3.70 4.45 19.50
CA ILE A 130 4.80 3.55 19.11
C ILE A 130 4.23 2.19 18.68
N ALA A 131 3.33 1.62 19.48
CA ALA A 131 2.69 0.35 19.17
C ALA A 131 1.90 0.40 17.86
N LEU A 132 1.20 1.50 17.58
CA LEU A 132 0.52 1.74 16.31
C LEU A 132 1.51 1.73 15.12
N MET A 133 2.65 2.43 15.23
CA MET A 133 3.67 2.44 14.17
C MET A 133 4.27 1.05 13.94
N VAL A 134 4.60 0.33 15.03
CA VAL A 134 5.17 -1.02 14.95
C VAL A 134 4.16 -1.99 14.34
N ALA A 135 2.88 -1.90 14.73
CA ALA A 135 1.82 -2.72 14.16
C ALA A 135 1.63 -2.44 12.67
N ALA A 136 1.71 -1.17 12.25
CA ALA A 136 1.63 -0.79 10.83
C ALA A 136 2.81 -1.34 10.02
N LEU A 137 4.04 -1.25 10.53
CA LEU A 137 5.23 -1.82 9.89
C LEU A 137 5.16 -3.36 9.81
N ALA A 138 4.69 -4.02 10.88
CA ALA A 138 4.49 -5.47 10.88
C ALA A 138 3.39 -5.91 9.90
N PHE A 139 2.30 -5.14 9.83
CA PHE A 139 1.24 -5.33 8.85
C PHE A 139 1.78 -5.19 7.42
N THR A 140 2.57 -4.15 7.13
CA THR A 140 3.25 -4.00 5.84
C THR A 140 4.16 -5.19 5.55
N ALA A 141 4.96 -5.65 6.51
CA ALA A 141 5.83 -6.81 6.33
C ALA A 141 5.05 -8.10 5.99
N SER A 142 3.82 -8.25 6.50
CA SER A 142 2.98 -9.40 6.15
C SER A 142 2.67 -9.50 4.65
N PHE A 143 2.63 -8.37 3.93
CA PHE A 143 2.45 -8.36 2.47
C PHE A 143 3.61 -8.99 1.72
N PHE A 144 4.77 -9.19 2.34
CA PHE A 144 5.81 -10.03 1.74
C PHE A 144 5.29 -11.45 1.47
N ALA A 145 4.43 -12.00 2.34
CA ALA A 145 3.87 -13.33 2.20
C ALA A 145 2.53 -13.36 1.44
N ILE A 146 1.68 -12.34 1.58
CA ILE A 146 0.28 -12.39 1.09
C ILE A 146 -0.04 -11.51 -0.12
N SER A 147 0.86 -10.62 -0.53
CA SER A 147 0.59 -9.75 -1.70
C SER A 147 0.40 -10.55 -2.99
N ILE A 148 -0.56 -10.10 -3.80
CA ILE A 148 -0.90 -10.67 -5.12
C ILE A 148 -0.80 -9.64 -6.26
N ALA A 149 -0.80 -8.34 -5.93
CA ALA A 149 -0.80 -7.23 -6.87
C ALA A 149 -0.17 -6.00 -6.22
N CYS A 150 0.15 -4.96 -7.01
CA CYS A 150 0.81 -3.75 -6.53
C CYS A 150 -0.15 -2.64 -6.01
N ASP A 151 -1.40 -2.99 -5.74
CA ASP A 151 -2.46 -2.04 -5.39
C ASP A 151 -2.09 -1.17 -4.16
N TYR A 152 -2.04 0.15 -4.36
CA TYR A 152 -1.60 1.12 -3.34
C TYR A 152 -2.45 1.05 -2.06
N ARG A 153 -3.73 0.65 -2.18
CA ARG A 153 -4.65 0.59 -1.04
C ARG A 153 -4.26 -0.43 0.03
N TYR A 154 -3.41 -1.40 -0.32
CA TYR A 154 -2.98 -2.44 0.60
C TYR A 154 -2.23 -1.89 1.82
N LEU A 155 -1.52 -0.77 1.66
CA LEU A 155 -0.69 -0.20 2.72
C LEU A 155 -1.21 1.14 3.28
N TYR A 156 -2.49 1.50 3.04
CA TYR A 156 -3.08 2.72 3.64
C TYR A 156 -2.98 2.77 5.17
N PHE A 157 -2.98 1.62 5.83
CA PHE A 157 -2.80 1.56 7.28
C PHE A 157 -1.44 2.16 7.71
N LEU A 158 -0.37 1.90 6.95
CA LEU A 158 0.95 2.48 7.20
C LEU A 158 0.93 3.99 7.04
N ASP A 159 0.34 4.48 5.96
CA ASP A 159 0.28 5.91 5.65
C ASP A 159 -0.49 6.67 6.74
N LEU A 160 -1.66 6.16 7.15
CA LEU A 160 -2.49 6.74 8.21
C LEU A 160 -1.81 6.68 9.58
N ALA A 161 -1.15 5.58 9.91
CA ALA A 161 -0.40 5.46 11.14
C ALA A 161 0.73 6.51 11.18
N ALA A 162 1.57 6.56 10.15
CA ALA A 162 2.67 7.52 10.07
C ALA A 162 2.20 8.98 10.20
N MET A 163 1.12 9.36 9.51
CA MET A 163 0.52 10.70 9.64
C MET A 163 0.02 10.97 11.06
N THR A 164 -0.65 9.99 11.68
CA THR A 164 -1.14 10.10 13.06
C THR A 164 0.01 10.30 14.04
N GLY A 165 1.09 9.53 13.91
CA GLY A 165 2.28 9.65 14.74
C GLY A 165 2.99 11.00 14.55
N LEU A 166 3.09 11.48 13.30
CA LEU A 166 3.69 12.77 13.00
C LEU A 166 2.88 13.92 13.61
N LEU A 167 1.54 13.89 13.50
CA LEU A 167 0.65 14.86 14.13
C LEU A 167 0.77 14.82 15.65
N TYR A 168 0.81 13.64 16.25
CA TYR A 168 1.01 13.46 17.69
C TYR A 168 2.31 14.13 18.16
N LEU A 169 3.43 13.86 17.47
CA LEU A 169 4.73 14.45 17.79
C LEU A 169 4.75 15.97 17.58
N ALA A 170 4.04 16.48 16.57
CA ALA A 170 3.95 17.91 16.29
C ALA A 170 3.15 18.68 17.36
N LEU A 171 2.14 18.05 17.96
CA LEU A 171 1.33 18.65 19.03
C LEU A 171 2.10 18.77 20.36
N ASP A 172 3.03 17.87 20.63
CA ASP A 172 3.86 17.91 21.85
C ASP A 172 5.34 17.60 21.55
N PRO A 173 6.09 18.56 20.99
CA PRO A 173 7.46 18.32 20.55
C PRO A 173 8.42 18.17 21.74
N PRO A 174 9.45 17.30 21.65
CA PRO A 174 10.39 17.04 22.75
C PRO A 174 11.09 18.31 23.28
N ILE A 175 11.37 19.27 22.39
CA ILE A 175 12.02 20.54 22.74
C ILE A 175 11.16 21.39 23.68
N ALA A 176 9.83 21.30 23.58
CA ALA A 176 8.91 22.04 24.45
C ALA A 176 8.99 21.52 25.90
N GLN A 177 9.18 20.21 26.11
CA GLN A 177 9.38 19.64 27.43
C GLN A 177 10.72 20.06 28.05
N VAL A 178 11.82 19.99 27.29
CA VAL A 178 13.15 20.43 27.76
C VAL A 178 13.12 21.91 28.16
N ARG A 179 12.46 22.78 27.38
CA ARG A 179 12.27 24.20 27.74
C ARG A 179 11.40 24.41 28.98
N ARG A 180 10.37 23.59 29.21
CA ARG A 180 9.56 23.68 30.45
C ARG A 180 10.34 23.26 31.68
N LEU A 181 11.19 22.23 31.56
CA LEU A 181 12.06 21.77 32.64
C LEU A 181 13.13 22.79 32.99
N LEU A 182 13.71 23.49 32.00
CA LEU A 182 14.72 24.55 32.21
C LEU A 182 14.15 25.88 32.73
N ARG A 183 12.83 26.07 32.71
CA ARG A 183 12.15 27.29 33.20
C ARG A 183 11.57 27.14 34.62
N ARG A 184 11.71 25.96 35.24
CA ARG A 184 11.38 25.72 36.65
C ARG A 184 12.65 25.76 37.48
#